data_AF-A0A9D9QTL3-F1
#
_entry.id   AF-A0A9D9QTL3-F1
#
_cell.length_a   1.000
_cell.length_b   1.000
_cell.length_c   1.000
_cell.angle_alpha   90.00
_cell.angle_beta   90.00
_cell.angle_gamma   90.00
#
_symmetry.space_group_name_H-M   'P 1'
#
loop_
_entity.id
_entity.type
_entity.pdbx_description
1 polymer ?
#
loop_
_entity_poly.entity_id
_entity_poly.type
_entity_poly.pdbx_seq_one_letter_code
_entity_poly.pdbx_strand_id
1 'polypeptide(L)'
;MVDEGFLTVQDLLDQGWTRGLIARHLGAPNRLFPVNHFRNFYGKKAWRIEWVEAQMMTQGFEHGFLRSAKSRKLRNLEIEEMIDRIYQLREVAPFKVEVLESEEQRKLNACLYDIGEIFAEARRRGYRTPHKC
;
A
#
# COMPACT_ATOMS: atom_id res chain seq x y z
N MET A 1 -8.27 -4.94 24.48
CA MET A 1 -9.34 -4.12 23.89
C MET A 1 -8.79 -3.55 22.60
N VAL A 2 -9.25 -4.07 21.47
CA VAL A 2 -9.15 -3.36 20.20
C VAL A 2 -10.15 -2.22 20.36
N ASP A 3 -9.67 -0.99 20.54
CA ASP A 3 -10.54 0.17 20.63
C ASP A 3 -11.27 0.29 19.30
N GLU A 4 -12.60 0.20 19.34
CA GLU A 4 -13.48 0.12 18.18
C GLU A 4 -13.08 1.18 17.14
N GLY A 5 -12.75 0.71 15.92
CA GLY A 5 -12.39 1.59 14.81
C GLY A 5 -10.89 1.82 14.56
N PHE A 6 -9.98 1.27 15.36
CA PHE A 6 -8.53 1.45 15.17
C PHE A 6 -7.75 0.14 15.01
N LEU A 7 -6.77 0.14 14.11
CA LEU A 7 -5.79 -0.94 13.94
C LEU A 7 -4.41 -0.49 14.42
N THR A 8 -3.81 -1.30 15.28
CA THR A 8 -2.41 -1.12 15.69
C THR A 8 -1.46 -1.69 14.64
N VAL A 9 -0.16 -1.40 14.80
CA VAL A 9 0.88 -2.00 13.96
C VAL A 9 0.79 -3.54 13.96
N GLN A 10 0.50 -4.16 15.11
CA GLN A 10 0.43 -5.62 15.18
C GLN A 10 -0.76 -6.15 14.38
N ASP A 11 -1.94 -5.54 14.52
CA ASP A 11 -3.14 -5.92 13.77
C ASP A 11 -2.92 -5.82 12.26
N LEU A 12 -2.20 -4.78 11.81
CA LEU A 12 -1.83 -4.60 10.40
C LEU A 12 -0.86 -5.69 9.93
N LEU A 13 0.14 -6.04 10.73
CA LEU A 13 1.09 -7.11 10.41
C LEU A 13 0.39 -8.48 10.32
N ASP A 14 -0.55 -8.74 11.22
CA ASP A 14 -1.35 -9.96 11.25
C ASP A 14 -2.26 -10.05 10.02
N GLN A 15 -2.72 -8.90 9.51
CA GLN A 15 -3.42 -8.78 8.23
C GLN A 15 -2.48 -8.84 7.01
N GLY A 16 -1.19 -9.11 7.17
CA GLY A 16 -0.25 -9.27 6.06
C GLY A 16 0.45 -7.98 5.59
N TRP A 17 0.18 -6.84 6.22
CA TRP A 17 0.95 -5.62 5.96
C TRP A 17 2.42 -5.82 6.35
N THR A 18 3.30 -5.00 5.77
CA THR A 18 4.68 -4.88 6.23
C THR A 18 4.90 -3.49 6.81
N ARG A 19 5.92 -3.34 7.66
CA ARG A 19 6.33 -2.01 8.17
C ARG A 19 6.62 -1.02 7.04
N GLY A 20 7.14 -1.50 5.90
CA GLY A 20 7.37 -0.68 4.71
C GLY A 20 6.06 -0.20 4.05
N LEU A 21 5.06 -1.08 3.96
CA LEU A 21 3.73 -0.70 3.45
C LEU A 21 3.03 0.29 4.39
N ILE A 22 3.11 0.03 5.70
CA ILE A 22 2.56 0.94 6.73
C ILE A 22 3.18 2.33 6.59
N ALA A 23 4.52 2.42 6.54
CA ALA A 23 5.22 3.69 6.44
C ALA A 23 4.92 4.45 5.13
N ARG A 24 4.75 3.72 4.02
CA ARG A 24 4.49 4.31 2.70
C ARG A 24 3.05 4.80 2.52
N HIS A 25 2.07 4.07 3.03
CA HIS A 25 0.66 4.30 2.71
C HIS A 25 -0.13 4.96 3.84
N LEU A 26 0.19 4.66 5.10
CA LEU A 26 -0.63 5.10 6.23
C LEU A 26 -0.15 6.41 6.86
N GLY A 27 1.11 6.81 6.64
CA GLY A 27 1.67 8.05 7.17
C GLY A 27 1.68 8.11 8.70
N ALA A 28 1.38 9.29 9.25
CA ALA A 28 1.34 9.50 10.70
C ALA A 28 0.16 8.75 11.35
N PRO A 29 0.34 8.17 12.55
CA PRO A 29 -0.74 7.48 13.24
C PRO A 29 -1.83 8.47 13.68
N ASN A 30 -3.09 8.04 13.59
CA ASN A 30 -4.23 8.84 14.08
C ASN A 30 -4.26 8.88 15.61
N ARG A 31 -3.75 7.84 16.28
CA ARG A 31 -3.76 7.73 17.74
C ARG A 31 -2.52 7.00 18.26
N LEU A 32 -2.12 7.38 19.47
CA LEU A 32 -1.15 6.63 20.28
C LEU A 32 -1.87 6.08 21.51
N PHE A 33 -2.03 4.76 21.58
CA PHE A 33 -2.61 4.11 22.76
C PHE A 33 -1.58 4.02 23.89
N PRO A 34 -1.97 4.23 25.15
CA PRO A 34 -1.08 4.06 26.28
C PRO A 34 -0.64 2.59 26.37
N VAL A 35 0.62 2.37 26.78
CA VAL A 35 1.14 1.03 27.04
C VAL A 35 1.45 0.92 28.51
N ASN A 36 0.94 -0.11 29.17
CA ASN A 36 1.14 -0.33 30.60
C ASN A 36 2.50 -0.97 30.90
N HIS A 37 3.59 -0.42 30.34
CA HIS A 37 4.94 -0.92 30.58
C HIS A 37 5.96 0.21 30.56
N PHE A 38 6.79 0.28 31.60
CA PHE A 38 7.84 1.30 31.82
C PHE A 38 8.88 1.43 30.69
N ARG A 39 8.92 0.48 29.74
CA ARG A 39 9.92 0.44 28.66
C ARG A 39 9.51 1.13 27.36
N ASN A 40 8.21 1.44 27.18
CA ASN A 40 7.68 2.01 25.93
C ASN A 40 6.92 3.32 26.22
N PHE A 41 7.67 4.41 26.41
CA PHE A 41 7.11 5.76 26.60
C PHE A 41 6.37 6.30 25.35
N TYR A 42 6.52 5.66 24.19
CA TYR A 42 6.04 6.19 22.91
C TYR A 42 4.61 5.76 22.51
N GLY A 43 3.92 4.97 23.34
CA GLY A 43 2.57 4.49 23.02
C GLY A 43 2.53 3.44 21.89
N LYS A 44 1.37 2.81 21.66
CA LYS A 44 1.11 1.97 20.48
C LYS A 44 0.49 2.83 19.37
N LYS A 45 1.17 2.90 18.23
CA LYS A 45 0.66 3.57 17.03
C LYS A 45 -0.58 2.86 16.50
N ALA A 46 -1.60 3.64 16.19
CA ALA A 46 -2.85 3.15 15.63
C ALA A 46 -3.41 4.06 14.55
N TRP A 47 -4.06 3.44 13.56
CA TRP A 47 -4.71 4.09 12.43
C TRP A 47 -6.19 3.72 12.38
N ARG A 48 -7.02 4.61 11.86
CA ARG A 48 -8.45 4.32 11.67
C ARG A 48 -8.64 3.21 10.63
N ILE A 49 -9.56 2.30 10.88
CA ILE A 49 -9.89 1.20 9.95
C ILE A 49 -10.25 1.75 8.56
N GLU A 50 -11.14 2.74 8.51
CA GLU A 50 -11.58 3.39 7.27
C GLU A 50 -10.41 3.93 6.43
N TRP A 51 -9.39 4.50 7.10
CA TRP A 51 -8.20 5.02 6.43
C TRP A 51 -7.33 3.91 5.87
N VAL A 52 -7.18 2.83 6.63
CA VAL A 52 -6.43 1.64 6.20
C VAL A 52 -7.10 1.00 4.99
N GLU A 53 -8.42 0.82 5.03
CA GLU A 53 -9.21 0.26 3.94
C GLU A 53 -9.17 1.15 2.69
N ALA A 54 -9.26 2.47 2.86
CA ALA A 54 -9.08 3.43 1.76
C ALA A 54 -7.72 3.25 1.06
N GLN A 55 -6.65 3.04 1.83
CA GLN A 55 -5.33 2.78 1.27
C GLN A 55 -5.24 1.41 0.58
N MET A 56 -5.90 0.37 1.12
CA MET A 56 -5.94 -0.95 0.50
C MET A 56 -6.57 -0.93 -0.89
N MET A 57 -7.60 -0.10 -1.08
CA MET A 57 -8.28 0.02 -2.37
C MET A 57 -7.40 0.65 -3.45
N THR A 58 -6.31 1.35 -3.11
CA THR A 58 -5.43 1.99 -4.10
C THR A 58 -4.63 0.96 -4.91
N GLN A 59 -4.43 1.22 -6.21
CA GLN A 59 -3.53 0.40 -7.04
C GLN A 59 -2.08 0.42 -6.53
N GLY A 60 -1.66 1.54 -5.92
CA GLY A 60 -0.33 1.68 -5.33
C GLY A 60 -0.10 0.66 -4.20
N PHE A 61 -1.10 0.44 -3.36
CA PHE A 61 -1.02 -0.57 -2.30
C PHE A 61 -0.94 -1.98 -2.88
N GLU A 62 -1.82 -2.33 -3.81
CA GLU A 62 -1.86 -3.66 -4.45
C GLU A 62 -0.51 -4.04 -5.06
N HIS A 63 0.07 -3.15 -5.88
CA HIS A 63 1.41 -3.36 -6.45
C HIS A 63 2.50 -3.48 -5.38
N GLY A 64 2.43 -2.66 -4.33
CA GLY A 64 3.36 -2.72 -3.20
C GLY A 64 3.28 -4.04 -2.45
N PHE A 65 2.07 -4.52 -2.21
CA PHE A 65 1.78 -5.78 -1.55
C PHE A 65 2.30 -6.96 -2.38
N LEU A 66 1.94 -7.05 -3.66
CA LEU A 66 2.39 -8.13 -4.55
C LEU A 66 3.93 -8.20 -4.66
N ARG A 67 4.59 -7.03 -4.74
CA ARG A 67 6.06 -6.97 -4.73
C ARG A 67 6.64 -7.50 -3.41
N SER A 68 6.06 -7.09 -2.29
CA SER A 68 6.46 -7.56 -0.97
C SER A 68 6.23 -9.07 -0.81
N ALA A 69 5.07 -9.56 -1.22
CA ALA A 69 4.67 -10.97 -1.19
C ALA A 69 5.65 -11.85 -1.97
N LYS A 70 6.06 -11.42 -3.17
CA LYS A 70 7.07 -12.11 -3.98
C LYS A 70 8.41 -12.23 -3.24
N SER A 71 8.87 -11.17 -2.57
CA SER A 71 10.13 -11.22 -1.81
C SER A 71 10.05 -12.12 -0.58
N ARG A 72 8.87 -12.17 0.06
CA ARG A 72 8.61 -12.96 1.28
C ARG A 72 8.25 -14.41 0.99
N LYS A 73 8.05 -14.78 -0.28
CA LYS A 73 7.55 -16.09 -0.72
C LYS A 73 6.27 -16.49 0.02
N LEU A 74 5.34 -15.55 0.13
CA LEU A 74 4.01 -15.84 0.71
C LEU A 74 3.34 -16.95 -0.10
N ARG A 75 2.50 -17.74 0.58
CA ARG A 75 1.71 -18.78 -0.08
C ARG A 75 0.68 -18.11 -0.98
N ASN A 76 0.32 -18.77 -2.08
CA ASN A 76 -0.70 -18.25 -3.00
C ASN A 76 -2.00 -17.94 -2.28
N LEU A 77 -2.41 -18.79 -1.32
CA LEU A 77 -3.60 -18.56 -0.49
C LEU A 77 -3.56 -17.21 0.25
N GLU A 78 -2.42 -16.85 0.85
CA GLU A 78 -2.27 -15.59 1.61
C GLU A 78 -2.29 -14.37 0.68
N ILE A 79 -1.87 -14.54 -0.57
CA ILE A 79 -1.93 -13.51 -1.59
C ILE A 79 -3.38 -13.36 -2.07
N GLU A 80 -4.04 -14.47 -2.39
CA GLU A 80 -5.44 -14.52 -2.82
C GLU A 80 -6.36 -13.91 -1.77
N GLU A 81 -6.24 -14.27 -0.49
CA GLU A 81 -7.03 -13.71 0.60
C GLU A 81 -6.92 -12.18 0.69
N MET A 82 -5.72 -11.62 0.52
CA MET A 82 -5.50 -10.18 0.52
C MET A 82 -6.11 -9.51 -0.72
N ILE A 83 -5.91 -10.11 -1.89
CA ILE A 83 -6.41 -9.59 -3.16
C ILE A 83 -7.95 -9.63 -3.17
N ASP A 84 -8.56 -10.73 -2.74
CA ASP A 84 -10.01 -10.86 -2.60
C ASP A 84 -10.58 -9.82 -1.64
N ARG A 85 -9.90 -9.57 -0.52
CA ARG A 85 -10.29 -8.50 0.40
C ARG A 85 -10.23 -7.12 -0.26
N ILE A 86 -9.20 -6.83 -1.05
CA ILE A 86 -9.12 -5.58 -1.81
C ILE A 86 -10.28 -5.47 -2.80
N TYR A 87 -10.62 -6.54 -3.52
CA TYR A 87 -11.76 -6.55 -4.44
C TYR A 87 -13.08 -6.33 -3.73
N GLN A 88 -13.33 -7.03 -2.61
CA GLN A 88 -14.53 -6.84 -1.81
C GLN A 88 -14.67 -5.41 -1.31
N LEU A 89 -13.58 -4.80 -0.82
CA LEU A 89 -13.59 -3.40 -0.40
C LEU A 89 -13.93 -2.46 -1.57
N ARG A 90 -13.40 -2.72 -2.77
CA ARG A 90 -13.69 -1.93 -3.98
C ARG A 90 -15.13 -2.11 -4.47
N GLU A 91 -15.71 -3.30 -4.35
CA GLU A 91 -17.09 -3.59 -4.76
C GLU A 91 -18.12 -2.99 -3.80
N VAL A 92 -17.85 -3.06 -2.49
CA VAL A 92 -18.77 -2.62 -1.45
C VAL A 92 -18.74 -1.10 -1.25
N ALA A 93 -17.67 -0.41 -1.66
CA ALA A 93 -17.57 1.04 -1.53
C ALA A 93 -18.30 1.78 -2.68
N PRO A 94 -19.50 2.37 -2.48
CA PRO A 94 -20.10 3.28 -3.46
C PRO A 94 -19.35 4.61 -3.57
N PHE A 95 -18.41 4.88 -2.66
CA PHE A 95 -17.57 6.06 -2.70
C PHE A 95 -16.38 5.82 -3.63
N LYS A 96 -16.41 6.46 -4.80
CA LYS A 96 -15.18 6.94 -5.44
C LYS A 96 -14.48 7.81 -4.39
N VAL A 97 -13.56 7.23 -3.64
CA VAL A 97 -12.53 8.02 -2.98
C VAL A 97 -11.79 8.65 -4.15
N GLU A 98 -12.10 9.89 -4.47
CA GLU A 98 -11.18 10.72 -5.24
C GLU A 98 -9.91 10.78 -4.39
N VAL A 99 -9.02 9.83 -4.65
CA VAL A 99 -7.64 9.97 -4.25
C VAL A 99 -7.23 11.26 -4.93
N LEU A 100 -7.22 12.35 -4.17
CA LEU A 100 -6.58 13.60 -4.54
C LEU A 100 -5.11 13.22 -4.70
N GLU A 101 -4.77 12.67 -5.86
CA GLU A 101 -3.39 12.50 -6.28
C GLU A 101 -2.76 13.88 -6.10
N SER A 102 -1.72 13.92 -5.26
CA SER A 102 -0.94 15.14 -5.12
C SER A 102 -0.50 15.58 -6.53
N GLU A 103 -0.38 16.89 -6.74
CA GLU A 103 0.09 17.41 -8.03
C GLU A 103 1.45 16.78 -8.42
N GLU A 104 2.25 16.43 -7.43
CA GLU A 104 3.51 15.69 -7.57
C GLU A 104 3.29 14.26 -8.09
N GLN A 105 2.31 13.52 -7.55
CA GLN A 105 1.95 12.18 -8.04
C GLN A 105 1.49 12.23 -9.50
N ARG A 106 0.65 13.23 -9.86
CA ARG A 106 0.17 13.41 -11.23
C ARG A 106 1.30 13.69 -12.20
N LYS A 107 2.20 14.60 -11.83
CA LYS A 107 3.41 14.92 -12.63
C LYS A 107 4.31 13.70 -12.79
N LEU A 108 4.50 12.91 -11.73
CA LEU A 108 5.29 11.69 -11.78
C LEU A 108 4.66 10.64 -12.69
N ASN A 109 3.34 10.42 -12.59
CA ASN A 109 2.62 9.46 -13.44
C ASN A 109 2.64 9.86 -14.91
N ALA A 110 2.46 11.15 -15.21
CA ALA A 110 2.57 11.68 -16.57
C ALA A 110 3.99 11.45 -17.14
N CYS A 111 5.02 11.76 -16.36
CA CYS A 111 6.41 11.55 -16.76
C CYS A 111 6.72 10.05 -17.01
N LEU A 112 6.21 9.15 -16.18
CA LEU A 112 6.37 7.70 -16.37
C LEU A 112 5.70 7.21 -17.66
N TYR A 113 4.55 7.78 -18.01
CA TYR A 113 3.86 7.47 -19.26
C TYR A 113 4.68 7.91 -20.48
N ASP A 114 5.17 9.15 -20.48
CA ASP A 114 6.02 9.68 -21.56
C ASP A 114 7.30 8.86 -21.74
N ILE A 115 7.95 8.47 -20.64
CA ILE A 115 9.12 7.59 -20.66
C ILE A 115 8.76 6.23 -21.27
N GLY A 116 7.61 5.67 -20.90
CA GLY A 116 7.09 4.42 -21.44
C GLY A 116 6.92 4.45 -22.95
N GLU A 117 6.35 5.54 -23.49
CA GLU A 117 6.18 5.76 -24.92
C GLU A 117 7.51 5.86 -25.65
N ILE A 118 8.49 6.61 -25.11
CA ILE A 118 9.83 6.70 -25.70
C ILE A 118 10.48 5.31 -25.80
N PHE A 119 10.39 4.50 -24.74
CA PHE A 119 10.93 3.14 -24.78
C PHE A 119 10.16 2.22 -25.75
N ALA A 120 8.84 2.39 -25.88
CA ALA A 120 8.04 1.64 -26.84
C ALA A 120 8.39 2.01 -28.29
N GLU A 121 8.61 3.28 -28.57
CA GLU A 121 9.06 3.76 -29.88
C GLU A 121 10.49 3.31 -30.19
N ALA A 122 11.40 3.38 -29.22
CA ALA A 122 12.77 2.88 -29.37
C ALA A 122 12.78 1.38 -29.71
N ARG A 123 11.93 0.57 -29.05
CA ARG A 123 11.76 -0.85 -29.41
C ARG A 123 11.22 -1.05 -30.82
N ARG A 124 10.22 -0.26 -31.25
CA ARG A 124 9.68 -0.29 -32.62
C ARG A 124 10.75 0.02 -33.67
N ARG A 125 11.69 0.91 -33.33
CA ARG A 125 12.84 1.28 -34.18
C ARG A 125 14.01 0.28 -34.10
N GLY A 126 13.86 -0.83 -33.36
CA GLY A 126 14.86 -1.89 -33.25
C GLY A 126 15.93 -1.68 -32.17
N TYR A 127 15.83 -0.60 -31.38
CA TYR A 127 16.72 -0.41 -30.23
C TYR A 127 16.35 -1.38 -29.10
N ARG A 128 17.34 -2.13 -28.61
CA ARG A 128 17.17 -3.01 -27.46
C ARG A 128 17.45 -2.25 -26.17
N THR A 129 16.59 -2.43 -25.16
CA THR A 129 16.88 -1.98 -23.80
C THR A 129 18.19 -2.61 -23.34
N PRO A 130 19.19 -1.82 -22.91
CA PRO A 130 20.45 -2.37 -22.45
C PRO A 130 20.19 -3.29 -21.25
N HIS A 131 20.53 -4.57 -21.40
CA HIS A 131 20.58 -5.50 -20.29
C HIS A 131 21.86 -5.17 -19.51
N LYS A 132 21.73 -5.01 -18.19
CA LYS A 132 22.84 -4.68 -17.27
C LYS A 132 24.13 -5.41 -17.67
N CYS A 133 25.20 -4.64 -17.90
CA CYS A 133 26.57 -5.12 -17.75
C CYS A 133 26.88 -5.29 -16.25
#